data_AF-A0A1C5CAZ1-F1
#
_entry.id   AF-A0A1C5CAZ1-F1
#
_cell.length_a   1.000
_cell.length_b   1.000
_cell.length_c   1.000
_cell.angle_alpha   90.00
_cell.angle_beta   90.00
_cell.angle_gamma   90.00
#
_symmetry.space_group_name_H-M   'P 1'
#
loop_
_entity.id
_entity.type
_entity.pdbx_description
1 polymer ?
#
loop_
_entity_poly.entity_id
_entity_poly.type
_entity_poly.pdbx_seq_one_letter_code
_entity_poly.pdbx_strand_id
1 'polypeptide(L)'
;MTATMATAEASDNSLSRRAAMADGAAVYFTEERTGVIRTYDLAVLPMPHWHDVLARAFTAVLNLGAIRTLKSADAAYWPIGRFLTHLQSLEQGPHTPTDLTPEHLNGYYLYELRHTTQNAARTQMWQIGRLLRHVEPATTLSIDMRAYLAKARQTPKIPAQVAVAGNPLVLQFTDHDGVTFDFDFATLPFPAWHATLADAFTAMLQAAQGNSRRTAQRPFDALRRFLTGLEALPQPPATLGELTVEHLEDFHRQVRAELAAGAQPILFTSLRRLLMHISPYEQLSTELRHRLEQITYQPEGPAPTTKPARPGTGRTSVMPDGPYEAPASREEAAQTLKVHFTGEDGRTFEYDISKLRHPPSTPTSPPRSPTAPARPAPCAPGPARMATSPPCGSSSASSPPCPTRPRASASSHPVTWTASGSRSCRPPPRPAYAPRWCSSTPSCGRSRPATYCRRTCVST
;
A
#
# COMPACT_ATOMS: atom_id res chain seq x y z
N MET A 1 -18.08 64.65 -25.88
CA MET A 1 -16.69 64.39 -25.45
C MET A 1 -16.69 63.61 -24.15
N THR A 2 -16.99 62.31 -24.23
CA THR A 2 -16.94 61.39 -23.08
C THR A 2 -16.70 59.99 -23.64
N ALA A 3 -15.42 59.64 -23.81
CA ALA A 3 -14.99 58.31 -24.19
C ALA A 3 -14.64 57.55 -22.91
N THR A 4 -15.50 56.61 -22.53
CA THR A 4 -15.29 55.70 -21.40
C THR A 4 -14.42 54.54 -21.88
N MET A 5 -13.14 54.54 -21.48
CA MET A 5 -12.27 53.37 -21.61
C MET A 5 -12.64 52.34 -20.54
N ALA A 6 -13.27 51.26 -20.96
CA ALA A 6 -13.35 50.02 -20.19
C ALA A 6 -12.26 49.08 -20.71
N THR A 7 -11.10 49.10 -20.06
CA THR A 7 -10.04 48.10 -20.25
C THR A 7 -10.50 46.78 -19.63
N ALA A 8 -10.70 45.78 -20.48
CA ALA A 8 -10.94 44.41 -20.08
C ALA A 8 -9.65 43.80 -19.52
N GLU A 9 -9.48 43.85 -18.20
CA GLU A 9 -8.57 42.95 -17.47
C GLU A 9 -9.21 41.57 -17.39
N ALA A 10 -9.16 40.82 -18.49
CA ALA A 10 -9.19 39.37 -18.42
C ALA A 10 -7.82 38.90 -17.89
N SER A 11 -7.64 39.09 -16.58
CA SER A 11 -6.45 38.67 -15.85
C SER A 11 -6.26 37.16 -16.02
N ASP A 12 -5.09 36.84 -16.54
CA ASP A 12 -4.56 35.52 -16.85
C ASP A 12 -4.49 34.66 -15.58
N ASN A 13 -5.63 34.09 -15.20
CA ASN A 13 -5.80 33.23 -14.02
C ASN A 13 -5.08 31.87 -14.15
N SER A 14 -4.25 31.69 -15.20
CA SER A 14 -3.41 30.51 -15.39
C SER A 14 -2.09 30.60 -14.59
N LEU A 15 -1.60 31.81 -14.32
CA LEU A 15 -0.44 32.05 -13.44
C LEU A 15 -0.80 31.90 -11.95
N SER A 16 -2.07 32.10 -11.58
CA SER A 16 -2.61 31.89 -10.23
C SER A 16 -2.58 30.43 -9.75
N ARG A 17 -2.10 29.48 -10.57
CA ARG A 17 -2.08 28.04 -10.24
C ARG A 17 -0.68 27.44 -10.10
N ARG A 18 0.39 28.25 -10.11
CA ARG A 18 1.73 27.78 -9.73
C ARG A 18 1.91 27.92 -8.23
N ALA A 19 2.02 26.78 -7.54
CA ALA A 19 2.22 26.74 -6.10
C ALA A 19 3.67 27.07 -5.70
N ALA A 20 4.63 26.94 -6.63
CA ALA A 20 6.04 27.21 -6.37
C ALA A 20 6.75 27.99 -7.49
N MET A 21 7.72 28.82 -7.11
CA MET A 21 8.63 29.57 -8.00
C MET A 21 10.07 29.51 -7.48
N ALA A 22 11.04 29.35 -8.38
CA ALA A 22 12.46 29.43 -8.05
C ALA A 22 13.02 30.84 -8.34
N ASP A 23 13.92 31.29 -7.49
CA ASP A 23 14.79 32.44 -7.70
C ASP A 23 16.23 32.04 -7.32
N GLY A 24 17.04 31.68 -8.31
CA GLY A 24 18.34 31.05 -8.10
C GLY A 24 18.24 29.76 -7.27
N ALA A 25 18.88 29.74 -6.11
CA ALA A 25 18.87 28.61 -5.18
C ALA A 25 17.66 28.60 -4.21
N ALA A 26 16.87 29.68 -4.15
CA ALA A 26 15.70 29.76 -3.30
C ALA A 26 14.45 29.28 -4.03
N VAL A 27 13.63 28.47 -3.36
CA VAL A 27 12.32 28.03 -3.87
C VAL A 27 11.23 28.50 -2.91
N TYR A 28 10.31 29.32 -3.41
CA TYR A 28 9.14 29.78 -2.67
C TYR A 28 7.98 28.85 -2.95
N PHE A 29 7.30 28.38 -1.90
CA PHE A 29 6.11 27.53 -2.00
C PHE A 29 4.97 28.10 -1.17
N THR A 30 3.81 28.24 -1.79
CA THR A 30 2.59 28.75 -1.15
C THR A 30 1.62 27.60 -0.90
N GLU A 31 1.26 27.35 0.36
CA GLU A 31 0.30 26.30 0.71
C GLU A 31 -1.13 26.72 0.34
N GLU A 32 -1.77 25.99 -0.58
CA GLU A 32 -3.08 26.32 -1.15
C GLU A 32 -4.17 26.59 -0.09
N ARG A 33 -4.15 25.83 1.01
CA ARG A 33 -5.19 25.91 2.04
C ARG A 33 -5.06 27.13 2.93
N THR A 34 -3.83 27.54 3.25
CA THR A 34 -3.56 28.55 4.29
C THR A 34 -3.03 29.86 3.70
N GLY A 35 -2.55 29.84 2.45
CA GLY A 35 -1.84 30.96 1.83
C GLY A 35 -0.45 31.21 2.43
N VAL A 36 0.01 30.37 3.37
CA VAL A 36 1.33 30.53 4.00
C VAL A 36 2.41 30.23 2.98
N ILE A 37 3.35 31.16 2.84
CA ILE A 37 4.52 31.03 1.98
C ILE A 37 5.68 30.50 2.82
N ARG A 38 6.41 29.51 2.30
CA ARG A 38 7.66 29.02 2.85
C ARG A 38 8.77 29.08 1.80
N THR A 39 9.94 29.54 2.22
CA THR A 39 11.15 29.56 1.41
C THR A 39 12.01 28.34 1.74
N TYR A 40 12.42 27.60 0.72
CA TYR A 40 13.39 26.52 0.79
C TYR A 40 14.68 27.00 0.13
N ASP A 41 15.69 27.29 0.94
CA ASP A 41 16.96 27.83 0.47
C ASP A 41 17.97 26.70 0.24
N LEU A 42 18.24 26.36 -1.02
CA LEU A 42 19.25 25.35 -1.35
C LEU A 42 20.68 25.89 -1.18
N ALA A 43 20.89 27.20 -1.07
CA ALA A 43 22.22 27.79 -0.92
C ALA A 43 22.93 27.36 0.37
N VAL A 44 22.16 26.99 1.40
CA VAL A 44 22.69 26.48 2.68
C VAL A 44 23.15 25.02 2.60
N LEU A 45 22.82 24.31 1.52
CA LEU A 45 23.18 22.91 1.33
C LEU A 45 24.61 22.79 0.78
N PRO A 46 25.31 21.65 1.00
CA PRO A 46 26.60 21.43 0.37
C PRO A 46 26.47 21.35 -1.16
N MET A 47 27.61 21.40 -1.85
CA MET A 47 27.72 21.25 -3.32
C MET A 47 27.03 22.39 -4.11
N PRO A 48 27.60 23.62 -4.10
CA PRO A 48 26.97 24.80 -4.72
C PRO A 48 26.63 24.64 -6.21
N HIS A 49 27.40 23.84 -6.94
CA HIS A 49 27.16 23.55 -8.36
C HIS A 49 25.87 22.75 -8.63
N TRP A 50 25.20 22.24 -7.59
CA TRP A 50 23.93 21.51 -7.70
C TRP A 50 22.71 22.39 -7.44
N HIS A 51 22.87 23.52 -6.76
CA HIS A 51 21.77 24.27 -6.16
C HIS A 51 20.74 24.74 -7.18
N ASP A 52 21.19 25.40 -8.23
CA ASP A 52 20.33 25.96 -9.27
C ASP A 52 19.55 24.86 -10.05
N VAL A 53 20.22 23.75 -10.36
CA VAL A 53 19.60 22.60 -11.03
C VAL A 53 18.55 21.94 -10.13
N LEU A 54 18.86 21.75 -8.85
CA LEU A 54 17.95 21.14 -7.89
C LEU A 54 16.79 22.07 -7.51
N ALA A 55 17.01 23.39 -7.44
CA ALA A 55 15.95 24.37 -7.16
C ALA A 55 14.89 24.36 -8.28
N ARG A 56 15.32 24.31 -9.55
CA ARG A 56 14.41 24.12 -10.70
C ARG A 56 13.66 22.78 -10.62
N ALA A 57 14.38 21.69 -10.39
CA ALA A 57 13.77 20.36 -10.32
C ALA A 57 12.76 20.26 -9.15
N PHE A 58 13.09 20.84 -8.00
CA PHE A 58 12.24 20.86 -6.82
C PHE A 58 10.98 21.70 -7.06
N THR A 59 11.13 22.87 -7.69
CA THR A 59 10.00 23.70 -8.14
C THR A 59 9.07 22.94 -9.07
N ALA A 60 9.61 22.20 -10.05
CA ALA A 60 8.81 21.35 -10.93
C ALA A 60 8.05 20.27 -10.14
N VAL A 61 8.70 19.60 -9.18
CA VAL A 61 8.08 18.58 -8.32
C VAL A 61 6.92 19.15 -7.49
N LEU A 62 7.08 20.34 -6.92
CA LEU A 62 6.04 21.03 -6.15
C LEU A 62 4.84 21.39 -7.03
N ASN A 63 5.09 21.82 -8.27
CA ASN A 63 4.05 22.21 -9.23
C ASN A 63 3.30 21.03 -9.89
N LEU A 64 3.64 19.77 -9.60
CA LEU A 64 2.88 18.60 -10.09
C LEU A 64 1.50 18.42 -9.43
N GLY A 65 1.14 19.23 -8.43
CA GLY A 65 -0.17 19.19 -7.74
C GLY A 65 -0.35 18.04 -6.73
N ALA A 66 0.65 17.16 -6.58
CA ALA A 66 0.66 16.10 -5.57
C ALA A 66 1.15 16.57 -4.19
N ILE A 67 1.92 17.67 -4.13
CA ILE A 67 2.41 18.28 -2.89
C ILE A 67 1.57 19.53 -2.64
N ARG A 68 0.62 19.45 -1.71
CA ARG A 68 -0.34 20.54 -1.43
C ARG A 68 -0.19 21.17 -0.05
N THR A 69 0.72 20.62 0.77
CA THR A 69 0.91 21.06 2.16
C THR A 69 2.36 21.37 2.44
N LEU A 70 2.62 22.27 3.38
CA LEU A 70 3.97 22.58 3.86
C LEU A 70 4.68 21.31 4.34
N LYS A 71 3.98 20.46 5.08
CA LYS A 71 4.52 19.20 5.59
C LYS A 71 4.98 18.25 4.48
N SER A 72 4.24 18.17 3.38
CA SER A 72 4.65 17.36 2.23
C SER A 72 5.83 17.95 1.46
N ALA A 73 5.93 19.28 1.41
CA ALA A 73 7.06 19.97 0.79
C ALA A 73 8.33 19.83 1.65
N ASP A 74 8.23 19.96 2.98
CA ASP A 74 9.31 19.66 3.92
C ASP A 74 9.84 18.23 3.74
N ALA A 75 8.92 17.26 3.69
CA ALA A 75 9.28 15.85 3.53
C ALA A 75 9.97 15.55 2.19
N ALA A 76 9.78 16.39 1.18
CA ALA A 76 10.48 16.30 -0.11
C ALA A 76 11.81 17.08 -0.11
N TYR A 77 11.91 18.18 0.65
CA TYR A 77 13.12 19.01 0.77
C TYR A 77 14.21 18.35 1.63
N TRP A 78 13.87 17.84 2.81
CA TRP A 78 14.87 17.30 3.75
C TRP A 78 15.78 16.19 3.18
N PRO A 79 15.27 15.23 2.38
CA PRO A 79 16.12 14.23 1.74
C PRO A 79 17.21 14.85 0.85
N ILE A 80 16.98 16.01 0.23
CA ILE A 80 17.93 16.67 -0.67
C ILE A 80 19.22 17.01 0.07
N GLY A 81 19.10 17.67 1.22
CA GLY A 81 20.27 18.02 2.03
C GLY A 81 21.06 16.78 2.47
N ARG A 82 20.37 15.74 2.94
CA ARG A 82 21.00 14.47 3.34
C ARG A 82 21.73 13.79 2.18
N PHE A 83 21.12 13.78 1.00
CA PHE A 83 21.71 13.23 -0.21
C PHE A 83 22.97 13.98 -0.61
N LEU A 84 22.94 15.31 -0.65
CA LEU A 84 24.12 16.12 -0.99
C LEU A 84 25.23 15.99 0.06
N THR A 85 24.90 15.92 1.36
CA THR A 85 25.89 15.61 2.41
C THR A 85 26.54 14.25 2.19
N HIS A 86 25.74 13.23 1.82
CA HIS A 86 26.29 11.92 1.49
C HIS A 86 27.23 11.96 0.29
N LEU A 87 26.82 12.60 -0.82
CA LEU A 87 27.67 12.73 -2.01
C LEU A 87 28.98 13.46 -1.72
N GLN A 88 28.94 14.51 -0.90
CA GLN A 88 30.14 15.24 -0.48
C GLN A 88 31.09 14.38 0.37
N SER A 89 30.57 13.41 1.12
CA SER A 89 31.38 12.54 1.96
C SER A 89 32.10 11.42 1.19
N LEU A 90 31.76 11.21 -0.08
CA LEU A 90 32.41 10.21 -0.93
C LEU A 90 33.80 10.70 -1.36
N GLU A 91 34.81 9.83 -1.27
CA GLU A 91 36.17 10.13 -1.73
C GLU A 91 36.23 10.55 -3.21
N GLN A 92 35.37 9.93 -4.03
CA GLN A 92 35.16 10.26 -5.44
C GLN A 92 33.71 10.69 -5.66
N GLY A 93 33.29 11.74 -4.95
CA GLY A 93 31.94 12.29 -5.10
C GLY A 93 31.72 13.00 -6.45
N PRO A 94 30.51 12.95 -7.01
CA PRO A 94 30.20 13.63 -8.28
C PRO A 94 30.23 15.15 -8.08
N HIS A 95 31.07 15.88 -8.82
CA HIS A 95 31.15 17.34 -8.68
C HIS A 95 29.92 18.03 -9.25
N THR A 96 29.36 17.48 -10.33
CA THR A 96 28.17 18.00 -11.02
C THR A 96 27.08 16.93 -11.14
N PRO A 97 25.82 17.32 -11.41
CA PRO A 97 24.76 16.35 -11.70
C PRO A 97 25.06 15.41 -12.86
N THR A 98 25.89 15.81 -13.82
CA THR A 98 26.32 14.99 -14.96
C THR A 98 27.17 13.79 -14.55
N ASP A 99 27.93 13.94 -13.46
CA ASP A 99 28.82 12.90 -12.92
C ASP A 99 28.07 11.90 -12.04
N LEU A 100 26.75 12.09 -11.84
CA LEU A 100 25.96 11.22 -11.00
C LEU A 100 25.69 9.87 -11.69
N THR A 101 26.14 8.79 -11.05
CA THR A 101 25.96 7.40 -11.52
C THR A 101 24.93 6.65 -10.65
N PRO A 102 24.34 5.56 -11.15
CA PRO A 102 23.47 4.69 -10.36
C PRO A 102 24.11 4.19 -9.06
N GLU A 103 25.43 4.01 -9.04
CA GLU A 103 26.20 3.58 -7.88
C GLU A 103 26.14 4.60 -6.76
N HIS A 104 26.17 5.91 -7.05
CA HIS A 104 26.00 6.96 -6.04
C HIS A 104 24.62 6.90 -5.36
N LEU A 105 23.55 6.64 -6.14
CA LEU A 105 22.20 6.48 -5.60
C LEU A 105 22.05 5.19 -4.78
N ASN A 106 22.64 4.08 -5.22
CA ASN A 106 22.68 2.85 -4.45
C ASN A 106 23.49 3.02 -3.15
N GLY A 107 24.64 3.70 -3.22
CA GLY A 107 25.47 4.06 -2.07
C GLY A 107 24.70 4.90 -1.05
N TYR A 108 23.96 5.90 -1.51
CA TYR A 108 23.08 6.70 -0.66
C TYR A 108 21.98 5.87 0.01
N TYR A 109 21.32 4.97 -0.74
CA TYR A 109 20.32 4.08 -0.16
C TYR A 109 20.90 3.17 0.93
N LEU A 110 22.07 2.57 0.69
CA LEU A 110 22.77 1.76 1.69
C LEU A 110 23.22 2.59 2.89
N TYR A 111 23.65 3.83 2.68
CA TYR A 111 23.95 4.78 3.75
C TYR A 111 22.72 5.05 4.62
N GLU A 112 21.56 5.33 4.02
CA GLU A 112 20.32 5.56 4.75
C GLU A 112 19.86 4.32 5.53
N LEU A 113 20.01 3.12 4.97
CA LEU A 113 19.69 1.86 5.67
C LEU A 113 20.49 1.67 6.97
N ARG A 114 21.68 2.25 7.08
CA ARG A 114 22.48 2.18 8.32
C ARG A 114 21.99 3.13 9.42
N HIS A 115 21.23 4.18 9.06
CA HIS A 115 20.85 5.27 9.97
C HIS A 115 19.34 5.33 10.24
N THR A 116 18.53 4.63 9.45
CA THR A 116 17.09 4.64 9.60
C THR A 116 16.46 3.30 9.24
N THR A 117 15.14 3.21 9.39
CA THR A 117 14.39 2.02 8.98
C THR A 117 14.38 1.90 7.46
N GLN A 118 14.26 0.67 6.97
CA GLN A 118 14.20 0.40 5.53
C GLN A 118 13.08 1.17 4.81
N ASN A 119 11.90 1.27 5.41
CA ASN A 119 10.79 2.03 4.84
C ASN A 119 11.12 3.54 4.72
N ALA A 120 11.81 4.09 5.72
CA ALA A 120 12.24 5.49 5.69
C ALA A 120 13.34 5.71 4.63
N ALA A 121 14.35 4.83 4.54
CA ALA A 121 15.38 4.88 3.51
C ALA A 121 14.78 4.79 2.10
N ARG A 122 13.83 3.87 1.87
CA ARG A 122 13.09 3.75 0.61
C ARG A 122 12.29 5.01 0.27
N THR A 123 11.64 5.59 1.28
CA THR A 123 10.87 6.84 1.09
C THR A 123 11.80 7.98 0.67
N GLN A 124 12.95 8.14 1.34
CA GLN A 124 13.95 9.15 0.98
C GLN A 124 14.50 8.91 -0.43
N MET A 125 14.87 7.67 -0.75
CA MET A 125 15.34 7.27 -2.08
C MET A 125 14.29 7.55 -3.16
N TRP A 126 13.01 7.32 -2.88
CA TRP A 126 11.93 7.65 -3.81
C TRP A 126 11.79 9.15 -4.03
N GLN A 127 11.94 9.98 -2.99
CA GLN A 127 11.90 11.44 -3.12
C GLN A 127 13.08 11.95 -3.96
N ILE A 128 14.29 11.46 -3.71
CA ILE A 128 15.48 11.82 -4.50
C ILE A 128 15.30 11.35 -5.95
N GLY A 129 14.91 10.10 -6.18
CA GLY A 129 14.65 9.60 -7.52
C GLY A 129 13.53 10.36 -8.23
N ARG A 130 12.52 10.86 -7.49
CA ARG A 130 11.49 11.74 -8.04
C ARG A 130 12.07 13.09 -8.43
N LEU A 131 12.84 13.73 -7.57
CA LEU A 131 13.50 15.01 -7.84
C LEU A 131 14.39 14.95 -9.08
N LEU A 132 15.27 13.94 -9.14
CA LEU A 132 16.23 13.80 -10.24
C LEU A 132 15.54 13.59 -11.61
N ARG A 133 14.33 13.03 -11.66
CA ARG A 133 13.55 12.94 -12.91
C ARG A 133 13.08 14.28 -13.45
N HIS A 134 13.07 15.33 -12.63
CA HIS A 134 12.68 16.68 -13.00
C HIS A 134 13.90 17.62 -13.19
N VAL A 135 15.11 17.07 -13.23
CA VAL A 135 16.30 17.82 -13.62
C VAL A 135 16.20 18.20 -15.10
N GLU A 136 16.28 19.51 -15.38
CA GLU A 136 16.25 20.07 -16.73
C GLU A 136 17.59 20.74 -17.11
N PRO A 137 18.04 20.59 -18.38
CA PRO A 137 17.50 19.67 -19.37
C PRO A 137 17.71 18.21 -18.94
N ALA A 138 16.88 17.28 -19.45
CA ALA A 138 17.03 15.86 -19.11
C ALA A 138 18.41 15.29 -19.48
N THR A 139 19.11 15.92 -20.41
CA THR A 139 20.49 15.58 -20.83
C THR A 139 21.55 15.92 -19.78
N THR A 140 21.20 16.69 -18.74
CA THR A 140 22.09 16.96 -17.61
C THR A 140 22.44 15.68 -16.85
N LEU A 141 21.56 14.66 -16.86
CA LEU A 141 21.86 13.35 -16.29
C LEU A 141 22.39 12.40 -17.37
N SER A 142 23.38 11.59 -16.99
CA SER A 142 23.91 10.53 -17.86
C SER A 142 22.80 9.59 -18.37
N ILE A 143 23.03 8.95 -19.52
CA ILE A 143 22.07 8.00 -20.11
C ILE A 143 21.77 6.86 -19.14
N ASP A 144 22.80 6.33 -18.48
CA ASP A 144 22.67 5.24 -17.51
C ASP A 144 21.85 5.65 -16.28
N MET A 145 22.06 6.87 -15.77
CA MET A 145 21.26 7.41 -14.69
C MET A 145 19.78 7.56 -15.10
N ARG A 146 19.50 8.08 -16.30
CA ARG A 146 18.12 8.19 -16.79
C ARG A 146 17.46 6.82 -16.94
N ALA A 147 18.18 5.83 -17.48
CA ALA A 147 17.71 4.47 -17.59
C ALA A 147 17.44 3.84 -16.21
N TYR A 148 18.33 4.08 -15.24
CA TYR A 148 18.16 3.66 -13.85
C TYR A 148 16.92 4.31 -13.22
N LEU A 149 16.72 5.62 -13.35
CA LEU A 149 15.56 6.33 -12.80
C LEU A 149 14.23 5.92 -13.46
N ALA A 150 14.26 5.55 -14.74
CA ALA A 150 13.12 4.97 -15.46
C ALA A 150 12.80 3.56 -14.96
N LYS A 151 13.82 2.71 -14.77
CA LYS A 151 13.67 1.39 -14.15
C LYS A 151 13.17 1.50 -12.71
N ALA A 152 13.66 2.45 -11.93
CA ALA A 152 13.23 2.68 -10.55
C ALA A 152 11.76 3.17 -10.44
N ARG A 153 11.14 3.66 -11.52
CA ARG A 153 9.66 3.86 -11.57
C ARG A 153 8.92 2.55 -11.68
N GLN A 154 9.51 1.58 -12.37
CA GLN A 154 9.01 0.22 -12.42
C GLN A 154 9.36 -0.38 -11.07
N THR A 155 8.44 -0.26 -10.10
CA THR A 155 8.50 -1.03 -8.85
C THR A 155 9.00 -2.41 -9.22
N PRO A 156 10.13 -2.90 -8.66
CA PRO A 156 10.72 -4.16 -9.10
C PRO A 156 9.58 -5.15 -9.16
N LYS A 157 9.32 -5.65 -10.37
CA LYS A 157 8.28 -6.65 -10.61
C LYS A 157 8.68 -7.76 -9.65
N ILE A 158 7.92 -7.90 -8.56
CA ILE A 158 8.22 -8.84 -7.50
C ILE A 158 8.52 -10.15 -8.22
N PRO A 159 9.69 -10.79 -7.99
CA PRO A 159 10.01 -12.04 -8.66
C PRO A 159 8.77 -12.93 -8.55
N ALA A 160 8.30 -13.43 -9.70
CA ALA A 160 7.03 -14.11 -9.81
C ALA A 160 6.88 -15.05 -8.62
N GLN A 161 5.80 -14.90 -7.84
CA GLN A 161 5.60 -15.75 -6.67
C GLN A 161 5.59 -17.20 -7.16
N VAL A 162 6.58 -17.95 -6.72
CA VAL A 162 6.76 -19.33 -7.14
C VAL A 162 5.98 -20.15 -6.12
N ALA A 163 4.98 -20.90 -6.60
CA ALA A 163 4.41 -21.96 -5.79
C ALA A 163 5.56 -22.85 -5.31
N VAL A 164 5.61 -23.19 -4.02
CA VAL A 164 6.70 -24.00 -3.49
C VAL A 164 6.71 -25.32 -4.25
N ALA A 165 7.85 -25.69 -4.82
CA ALA A 165 7.99 -26.92 -5.58
C ALA A 165 7.59 -28.11 -4.69
N GLY A 166 6.45 -28.74 -4.99
CA GLY A 166 5.90 -29.88 -4.25
C GLY A 166 4.62 -29.61 -3.46
N ASN A 167 4.19 -28.36 -3.26
CA ASN A 167 2.88 -28.07 -2.66
C ASN A 167 2.21 -26.83 -3.28
N PRO A 168 1.22 -26.99 -4.18
CA PRO A 168 0.54 -25.87 -4.81
C PRO A 168 -0.33 -25.06 -3.83
N LEU A 169 -0.59 -25.58 -2.63
CA LEU A 169 -1.39 -24.90 -1.60
C LEU A 169 -0.55 -24.03 -0.66
N VAL A 170 0.79 -24.08 -0.77
CA VAL A 170 1.68 -23.21 0.00
C VAL A 170 2.26 -22.18 -0.95
N LEU A 171 1.78 -20.94 -0.81
CA LEU A 171 2.28 -19.82 -1.58
C LEU A 171 3.45 -19.17 -0.84
N GLN A 172 4.64 -19.29 -1.41
CA GLN A 172 5.80 -18.57 -0.90
C GLN A 172 5.81 -17.15 -1.44
N PHE A 173 5.77 -16.21 -0.51
CA PHE A 173 5.80 -14.79 -0.75
C PHE A 173 7.14 -14.23 -0.28
N THR A 174 7.94 -13.70 -1.21
CA THR A 174 9.15 -12.95 -0.87
C THR A 174 8.80 -11.47 -0.85
N ASP A 175 8.95 -10.82 0.30
CA ASP A 175 8.75 -9.39 0.39
C ASP A 175 9.92 -8.62 -0.24
N HIS A 176 9.80 -7.30 -0.26
CA HIS A 176 10.82 -6.42 -0.81
C HIS A 176 12.15 -6.41 -0.04
N ASP A 177 12.19 -7.02 1.13
CA ASP A 177 13.38 -7.14 1.99
C ASP A 177 14.08 -8.48 1.72
N GLY A 178 13.56 -9.29 0.80
CA GLY A 178 14.04 -10.64 0.54
C GLY A 178 13.58 -11.66 1.59
N VAL A 179 12.72 -11.26 2.53
CA VAL A 179 12.21 -12.17 3.55
C VAL A 179 11.07 -12.98 2.95
N THR A 180 11.20 -14.30 3.01
CA THR A 180 10.21 -15.26 2.54
C THR A 180 9.19 -15.56 3.64
N PHE A 181 7.91 -15.62 3.27
CA PHE A 181 6.80 -16.02 4.12
C PHE A 181 5.92 -17.00 3.36
N ASP A 182 5.39 -17.99 4.08
CA ASP A 182 4.54 -19.00 3.49
C ASP A 182 3.08 -18.74 3.88
N PHE A 183 2.20 -18.72 2.89
CA PHE A 183 0.76 -18.69 3.07
C PHE A 183 0.20 -20.08 2.78
N ASP A 184 -0.13 -20.82 3.85
CA ASP A 184 -0.59 -22.21 3.77
C ASP A 184 -2.12 -22.29 3.69
N PHE A 185 -2.64 -22.54 2.49
CA PHE A 185 -4.06 -22.72 2.23
C PHE A 185 -4.60 -24.05 2.77
N ALA A 186 -3.76 -25.07 2.99
CA ALA A 186 -4.20 -26.37 3.49
C ALA A 186 -4.77 -26.28 4.93
N THR A 187 -4.44 -25.22 5.66
CA THR A 187 -4.97 -24.95 7.01
C THR A 187 -6.35 -24.29 7.01
N LEU A 188 -6.86 -23.87 5.85
CA LEU A 188 -8.13 -23.15 5.74
C LEU A 188 -9.31 -24.13 5.64
N PRO A 189 -10.53 -23.74 6.08
CA PRO A 189 -11.74 -24.48 5.76
C PRO A 189 -11.97 -24.57 4.24
N PHE A 190 -12.85 -25.49 3.82
CA PHE A 190 -13.21 -25.72 2.40
C PHE A 190 -12.05 -26.16 1.49
N PRO A 191 -11.55 -27.41 1.64
CA PRO A 191 -10.44 -27.92 0.82
C PRO A 191 -10.70 -27.87 -0.68
N ALA A 192 -11.95 -27.98 -1.11
CA ALA A 192 -12.36 -27.85 -2.51
C ALA A 192 -12.09 -26.45 -3.10
N TRP A 193 -11.88 -25.42 -2.27
CA TRP A 193 -11.68 -24.04 -2.71
C TRP A 193 -10.21 -23.64 -2.72
N HIS A 194 -9.34 -24.41 -2.07
CA HIS A 194 -7.96 -24.02 -1.77
C HIS A 194 -7.17 -23.64 -3.01
N ALA A 195 -7.20 -24.47 -4.06
CA ALA A 195 -6.46 -24.21 -5.30
C ALA A 195 -6.92 -22.91 -5.97
N THR A 196 -8.22 -22.72 -6.16
CA THR A 196 -8.79 -21.51 -6.77
C THR A 196 -8.49 -20.26 -5.94
N LEU A 197 -8.54 -20.35 -4.62
CA LEU A 197 -8.22 -19.22 -3.73
C LEU A 197 -6.73 -18.90 -3.70
N ALA A 198 -5.85 -19.91 -3.77
CA ALA A 198 -4.40 -19.72 -3.86
C ALA A 198 -4.03 -19.01 -5.17
N ASP A 199 -4.64 -19.41 -6.29
CA ASP A 199 -4.45 -18.77 -7.59
C ASP A 199 -4.95 -17.32 -7.58
N ALA A 200 -6.16 -17.08 -7.06
CA ALA A 200 -6.73 -15.74 -6.93
C ALA A 200 -5.89 -14.82 -6.05
N PHE A 201 -5.39 -15.34 -4.93
CA PHE A 201 -4.54 -14.61 -4.00
C PHE A 201 -3.18 -14.28 -4.65
N THR A 202 -2.60 -15.21 -5.40
CA THR A 202 -1.37 -15.00 -6.18
C THR A 202 -1.58 -13.89 -7.21
N ALA A 203 -2.66 -13.94 -8.00
CA ALA A 203 -3.00 -12.92 -8.99
C ALA A 203 -3.21 -11.53 -8.34
N MET A 204 -3.91 -11.49 -7.20
CA MET A 204 -4.11 -10.27 -6.43
C MET A 204 -2.79 -9.68 -5.94
N LEU A 205 -1.89 -10.49 -5.40
CA LEU A 205 -0.59 -10.01 -4.93
C LEU A 205 0.29 -9.52 -6.09
N GLN A 206 0.23 -10.17 -7.25
CA GLN A 206 0.93 -9.72 -8.45
C GLN A 206 0.39 -8.37 -8.97
N ALA A 207 -0.92 -8.13 -8.83
CA ALA A 207 -1.55 -6.85 -9.20
C ALA A 207 -1.23 -5.72 -8.19
N ALA A 208 -1.06 -6.06 -6.91
CA ALA A 208 -0.67 -5.10 -5.87
C ALA A 208 0.82 -4.73 -6.01
N GLN A 209 1.11 -3.61 -6.68
CA GLN A 209 2.47 -3.07 -6.82
C GLN A 209 3.03 -2.61 -5.48
N GLY A 210 3.67 -3.52 -4.73
CA GLY A 210 4.40 -3.22 -3.50
C GLY A 210 3.85 -3.96 -2.29
N ASN A 211 4.43 -5.10 -1.99
CA ASN A 211 3.94 -5.96 -0.93
C ASN A 211 4.98 -6.04 0.19
N SER A 212 4.74 -5.29 1.25
CA SER A 212 5.27 -5.66 2.56
C SER A 212 4.56 -6.93 3.03
N ARG A 213 5.18 -7.72 3.91
CA ARG A 213 4.50 -8.83 4.61
C ARG A 213 3.12 -8.42 5.13
N ARG A 214 3.02 -7.24 5.76
CA ARG A 214 1.77 -6.73 6.33
C ARG A 214 0.69 -6.49 5.27
N THR A 215 1.08 -6.10 4.06
CA THR A 215 0.15 -5.87 2.95
C THR A 215 -0.43 -7.19 2.44
N ALA A 216 0.37 -8.26 2.39
CA ALA A 216 -0.08 -9.60 1.98
C ALA A 216 -0.82 -10.35 3.10
N GLN A 217 -0.39 -10.19 4.35
CA GLN A 217 -1.02 -10.83 5.51
C GLN A 217 -2.47 -10.41 5.70
N ARG A 218 -2.78 -9.12 5.52
CA ARG A 218 -4.14 -8.59 5.70
C ARG A 218 -5.21 -9.29 4.87
N PRO A 219 -5.08 -9.43 3.53
CA PRO A 219 -6.06 -10.17 2.75
C PRO A 219 -6.09 -11.66 3.07
N PHE A 220 -4.96 -12.28 3.45
CA PHE A 220 -4.95 -13.68 3.89
C PHE A 220 -5.72 -13.87 5.21
N ASP A 221 -5.51 -12.99 6.19
CA ASP A 221 -6.26 -12.99 7.46
C ASP A 221 -7.75 -12.72 7.22
N ALA A 222 -8.10 -11.82 6.29
CA ALA A 222 -9.47 -11.55 5.88
C ALA A 222 -10.12 -12.78 5.25
N LEU A 223 -9.39 -13.49 4.37
CA LEU A 223 -9.83 -14.75 3.78
C LEU A 223 -10.06 -15.83 4.84
N ARG A 224 -9.09 -16.05 5.73
CA ARG A 224 -9.21 -17.05 6.80
C ARG A 224 -10.44 -16.80 7.67
N ARG A 225 -10.63 -15.55 8.10
CA ARG A 225 -11.80 -15.15 8.90
C ARG A 225 -13.10 -15.31 8.12
N PHE A 226 -13.11 -15.00 6.83
CA PHE A 226 -14.27 -15.21 5.96
C PHE A 226 -14.65 -16.69 5.87
N LEU A 227 -13.69 -17.56 5.57
CA LEU A 227 -13.93 -19.00 5.47
C LEU A 227 -14.40 -19.59 6.81
N THR A 228 -13.78 -19.21 7.93
CA THR A 228 -14.26 -19.63 9.25
C THR A 228 -15.69 -19.13 9.54
N GLY A 229 -16.05 -17.92 9.11
CA GLY A 229 -17.41 -17.40 9.26
C GLY A 229 -18.44 -18.16 8.42
N LEU A 230 -18.07 -18.58 7.21
CA LEU A 230 -18.91 -19.41 6.35
C LEU A 230 -19.12 -20.82 6.91
N GLU A 231 -18.06 -21.42 7.47
CA GLU A 231 -18.12 -22.75 8.09
C GLU A 231 -19.09 -22.80 9.28
N ALA A 232 -19.27 -21.68 9.99
CA ALA A 232 -20.19 -21.55 11.11
C ALA A 232 -21.67 -21.38 10.68
N LEU A 233 -21.97 -21.26 9.38
CA LEU A 233 -23.35 -21.12 8.90
C LEU A 233 -24.10 -22.46 8.98
N PRO A 234 -25.45 -22.45 9.15
CA PRO A 234 -26.24 -23.68 9.17
C PRO A 234 -26.13 -24.52 7.89
N GLN A 235 -25.90 -23.86 6.75
CA GLN A 235 -25.72 -24.48 5.44
C GLN A 235 -24.51 -23.83 4.76
N PRO A 236 -23.28 -24.29 5.05
CA PRO A 236 -22.10 -23.73 4.44
C PRO A 236 -22.06 -24.09 2.93
N PRO A 237 -21.65 -23.17 2.04
CA PRO A 237 -21.54 -23.47 0.61
C PRO A 237 -20.46 -24.54 0.36
N ALA A 238 -20.79 -25.61 -0.37
CA ALA A 238 -19.83 -26.68 -0.66
C ALA A 238 -18.82 -26.25 -1.74
N THR A 239 -19.26 -25.42 -2.68
CA THR A 239 -18.47 -24.93 -3.81
C THR A 239 -18.48 -23.41 -3.89
N LEU A 240 -17.49 -22.81 -4.56
CA LEU A 240 -17.46 -21.35 -4.79
C LEU A 240 -18.69 -20.85 -5.58
N GLY A 241 -19.29 -21.71 -6.42
CA GLY A 241 -20.50 -21.39 -7.18
C GLY A 241 -21.79 -21.34 -6.34
N GLU A 242 -21.79 -21.98 -5.17
CA GLU A 242 -22.86 -21.89 -4.18
C GLU A 242 -22.72 -20.66 -3.28
N LEU A 243 -21.63 -19.88 -3.42
CA LEU A 243 -21.49 -18.65 -2.67
C LEU A 243 -22.50 -17.60 -3.17
N THR A 244 -23.44 -17.23 -2.30
CA THR A 244 -24.51 -16.27 -2.57
C THR A 244 -24.23 -14.91 -1.92
N VAL A 245 -25.05 -13.91 -2.25
CA VAL A 245 -25.03 -12.60 -1.55
C VAL A 245 -25.43 -12.75 -0.08
N GLU A 246 -26.35 -13.65 0.24
CA GLU A 246 -26.81 -13.92 1.61
C GLU A 246 -25.66 -14.37 2.51
N HIS A 247 -24.79 -15.27 2.03
CA HIS A 247 -23.58 -15.68 2.74
C HIS A 247 -22.64 -14.50 3.06
N LEU A 248 -22.46 -13.57 2.12
CA LEU A 248 -21.67 -12.35 2.37
C LEU A 248 -22.33 -11.43 3.40
N GLU A 249 -23.66 -11.32 3.39
CA GLU A 249 -24.39 -10.47 4.33
C GLU A 249 -24.41 -11.06 5.74
N ASP A 250 -24.54 -12.38 5.88
CA ASP A 250 -24.40 -13.08 7.16
C ASP A 250 -23.01 -12.87 7.74
N PHE A 251 -21.97 -13.07 6.93
CA PHE A 251 -20.61 -12.78 7.34
C PHE A 251 -20.43 -11.30 7.74
N HIS A 252 -21.06 -10.37 7.03
CA HIS A 252 -21.04 -8.94 7.39
C HIS A 252 -21.71 -8.66 8.73
N ARG A 253 -22.84 -9.31 9.03
CA ARG A 253 -23.48 -9.23 10.34
C ARG A 253 -22.56 -9.75 11.45
N GLN A 254 -21.91 -10.90 11.24
CA GLN A 254 -20.94 -11.48 12.19
C GLN A 254 -19.75 -10.55 12.45
N VAL A 255 -19.08 -10.07 11.38
CA VAL A 255 -17.94 -9.16 11.48
C VAL A 255 -18.31 -7.86 12.19
N ARG A 256 -19.53 -7.35 11.99
CA ARG A 256 -20.00 -6.14 12.66
C ARG A 256 -20.18 -6.32 14.16
N ALA A 257 -20.58 -7.52 14.60
CA ALA A 257 -20.74 -7.84 16.02
C ALA A 257 -19.39 -8.00 16.72
N GLU A 258 -18.37 -8.51 16.02
CA GLU A 258 -17.06 -8.83 16.61
C GLU A 258 -16.02 -7.72 16.51
N LEU A 259 -16.00 -6.97 15.40
CA LEU A 259 -14.92 -6.03 15.10
C LEU A 259 -15.34 -4.57 15.28
N ALA A 260 -14.40 -3.78 15.77
CA ALA A 260 -14.52 -2.32 15.80
C ALA A 260 -14.84 -1.77 14.41
N ALA A 261 -15.70 -0.74 14.35
CA ALA A 261 -16.19 -0.15 13.10
C ALA A 261 -15.07 0.26 12.11
N GLY A 262 -13.91 0.66 12.61
CA GLY A 262 -12.77 1.02 11.75
C GLY A 262 -12.05 -0.15 11.07
N ALA A 263 -12.21 -1.38 11.56
CA ALA A 263 -11.56 -2.57 11.01
C ALA A 263 -12.38 -3.25 9.90
N GLN A 264 -13.71 -3.14 9.96
CA GLN A 264 -14.64 -3.76 9.00
C GLN A 264 -14.34 -3.37 7.54
N PRO A 265 -14.14 -2.08 7.20
CA PRO A 265 -13.89 -1.65 5.82
C PRO A 265 -12.63 -2.26 5.22
N ILE A 266 -11.58 -2.39 6.04
CA ILE A 266 -10.29 -2.94 5.64
C ILE A 266 -10.45 -4.42 5.31
N LEU A 267 -11.20 -5.16 6.12
CA LEU A 267 -11.51 -6.57 5.89
C LEU A 267 -12.30 -6.75 4.60
N PHE A 268 -13.43 -6.05 4.43
CA PHE A 268 -14.28 -6.19 3.24
C PHE A 268 -13.60 -5.76 1.95
N THR A 269 -12.80 -4.69 1.99
CA THR A 269 -12.02 -4.26 0.82
C THR A 269 -10.99 -5.32 0.42
N SER A 270 -10.35 -5.96 1.41
CA SER A 270 -9.37 -7.01 1.15
C SER A 270 -10.03 -8.26 0.57
N LEU A 271 -11.15 -8.70 1.17
CA LEU A 271 -11.92 -9.85 0.69
C LEU A 271 -12.47 -9.61 -0.72
N ARG A 272 -13.08 -8.44 -0.97
CA ARG A 272 -13.59 -8.06 -2.29
C ARG A 272 -12.51 -8.16 -3.36
N ARG A 273 -11.33 -7.56 -3.10
CA ARG A 273 -10.21 -7.61 -4.05
C ARG A 273 -9.83 -9.05 -4.37
N LEU A 274 -9.71 -9.90 -3.35
CA LEU A 274 -9.38 -11.32 -3.54
C LEU A 274 -10.43 -12.04 -4.40
N LEU A 275 -11.71 -11.90 -4.06
CA LEU A 275 -12.80 -12.57 -4.80
C LEU A 275 -12.91 -12.07 -6.26
N MET A 276 -12.55 -10.81 -6.54
CA MET A 276 -12.47 -10.28 -7.90
C MET A 276 -11.35 -10.89 -8.74
N HIS A 277 -10.38 -11.59 -8.12
CA HIS A 277 -9.28 -12.26 -8.82
C HIS A 277 -9.51 -13.77 -9.00
N ILE A 278 -10.67 -14.30 -8.63
CA ILE A 278 -11.03 -15.70 -8.93
C ILE A 278 -11.12 -15.89 -10.45
N SER A 279 -10.49 -16.97 -10.95
CA SER A 279 -10.45 -17.32 -12.37
C SER A 279 -10.89 -18.77 -12.59
N PRO A 280 -11.87 -19.04 -13.47
CA PRO A 280 -12.74 -18.06 -14.13
C PRO A 280 -13.63 -17.30 -13.13
N TYR A 281 -13.84 -16.00 -13.37
CA TYR A 281 -14.67 -15.15 -12.52
C TYR A 281 -16.14 -15.61 -12.52
N GLU A 282 -16.55 -16.29 -13.57
CA GLU A 282 -17.85 -16.92 -13.77
C GLU A 282 -18.16 -18.06 -12.79
N GLN A 283 -17.16 -18.55 -12.03
CA GLN A 283 -17.44 -19.46 -10.91
C GLN A 283 -18.31 -18.79 -9.85
N LEU A 284 -18.27 -17.47 -9.71
CA LEU A 284 -19.13 -16.74 -8.81
C LEU A 284 -20.48 -16.45 -9.47
N SER A 285 -21.56 -16.57 -8.69
CA SER A 285 -22.90 -16.22 -9.18
C SER A 285 -22.95 -14.77 -9.68
N THR A 286 -23.74 -14.52 -10.73
CA THR A 286 -23.85 -13.18 -11.36
C THR A 286 -24.27 -12.10 -10.35
N GLU A 287 -25.17 -12.43 -9.43
CA GLU A 287 -25.61 -11.53 -8.38
C GLU A 287 -24.46 -11.16 -7.42
N LEU A 288 -23.68 -12.16 -7.01
CA LEU A 288 -22.49 -11.95 -6.16
C LEU A 288 -21.45 -11.08 -6.85
N ARG A 289 -21.17 -11.32 -8.14
CA ARG A 289 -20.24 -10.48 -8.92
C ARG A 289 -20.69 -9.02 -8.94
N HIS A 290 -21.96 -8.78 -9.26
CA HIS A 290 -22.53 -7.43 -9.25
C HIS A 290 -22.43 -6.78 -7.87
N ARG A 291 -22.71 -7.56 -6.81
CA ARG A 291 -22.58 -7.08 -5.43
C ARG A 291 -21.14 -6.71 -5.08
N LEU A 292 -20.16 -7.52 -5.47
CA LEU A 292 -18.74 -7.24 -5.26
C LEU A 292 -18.30 -5.97 -6.00
N GLU A 293 -18.80 -5.71 -7.20
CA GLU A 293 -18.52 -4.47 -7.94
C GLU A 293 -19.11 -3.24 -7.23
N GLN A 294 -20.32 -3.36 -6.69
CA GLN A 294 -21.01 -2.29 -5.95
C GLN A 294 -20.39 -2.00 -4.58
N ILE A 295 -19.69 -2.95 -3.95
CA ILE A 295 -18.91 -2.73 -2.72
C ILE A 295 -17.64 -1.90 -3.03
N THR A 296 -17.78 -0.81 -3.78
CA THR A 296 -16.96 0.36 -3.55
C THR A 296 -17.32 0.87 -2.17
N TYR A 297 -16.43 0.68 -1.19
CA TYR A 297 -16.54 1.31 0.10
C TYR A 297 -16.54 2.83 -0.12
N GLN A 298 -17.73 3.40 -0.27
CA GLN A 298 -17.99 4.80 -0.01
C GLN A 298 -17.72 4.91 1.49
N PRO A 299 -16.68 5.64 1.93
CA PRO A 299 -16.59 5.96 3.35
C PRO A 299 -17.92 6.60 3.69
N GLU A 300 -18.74 5.93 4.51
CA GLU A 300 -19.98 6.54 5.00
C GLU A 300 -19.59 7.94 5.45
N GLY A 301 -20.23 8.94 4.84
CA GLY A 301 -19.90 10.35 5.05
C GLY A 301 -19.71 10.59 6.54
N PRO A 302 -18.73 11.44 6.91
CA PRO A 302 -18.06 11.43 8.21
C PRO A 302 -19.08 11.14 9.31
N ALA A 303 -19.08 9.89 9.81
CA ALA A 303 -19.84 9.54 11.00
C ALA A 303 -19.56 10.65 12.01
N PRO A 304 -20.58 11.31 12.61
CA PRO A 304 -20.38 12.47 13.47
C PRO A 304 -19.37 12.07 14.52
N THR A 305 -18.12 12.52 14.33
CA THR A 305 -17.01 12.05 15.12
C THR A 305 -17.14 12.78 16.44
N THR A 306 -17.90 12.22 17.37
CA THR A 306 -17.66 12.36 18.81
C THR A 306 -16.41 11.60 19.20
N LYS A 307 -15.37 11.63 18.35
CA LYS A 307 -14.03 11.33 18.82
C LYS A 307 -13.72 12.44 19.81
N PRO A 308 -13.35 12.12 21.07
CA PRO A 308 -12.87 13.14 21.99
C PRO A 308 -11.80 13.94 21.24
N ALA A 309 -11.87 15.26 21.35
CA ALA A 309 -10.93 16.16 20.69
C ALA A 309 -9.53 15.56 20.85
N ARG A 310 -8.85 15.31 19.73
CA ARG A 310 -7.43 14.90 19.80
C ARG A 310 -6.77 15.88 20.76
N PRO A 311 -5.97 15.40 21.73
CA PRO A 311 -5.17 16.32 22.54
C PRO A 311 -4.48 17.24 21.54
N GLY A 312 -4.77 18.54 21.65
CA GLY A 312 -4.22 19.53 20.73
C GLY A 312 -2.70 19.40 20.72
N THR A 313 -2.06 19.94 19.68
CA THR A 313 -0.60 20.15 19.68
C THR A 313 -0.21 20.64 21.07
N GLY A 314 0.62 19.87 21.78
CA GLY A 314 0.89 20.08 23.20
C GLY A 314 1.10 21.56 23.45
N ARG A 315 0.23 22.17 24.26
CA ARG A 315 0.44 23.55 24.67
C ARG A 315 1.80 23.56 25.35
N THR A 316 2.67 24.50 24.97
CA THR A 316 3.86 24.80 25.76
C THR A 316 3.35 25.12 27.17
N SER A 317 3.49 24.17 28.09
CA SER A 317 3.21 24.44 29.49
C SER A 317 4.24 25.45 29.94
N VAL A 318 3.77 26.54 30.53
CA VAL A 318 4.65 27.48 31.20
C VAL A 318 5.30 26.68 32.33
N MET A 319 6.63 26.53 32.27
CA MET A 319 7.36 25.85 33.32
C MET A 319 7.04 26.58 34.63
N PRO A 320 6.52 25.90 35.67
CA PRO A 320 6.17 26.58 36.91
C PRO A 320 7.42 27.25 37.50
N ASP A 321 7.30 28.54 37.85
CA ASP A 321 8.39 29.26 38.51
C ASP A 321 8.60 28.68 39.91
N GLY A 322 9.71 27.98 40.10
CA GLY A 322 10.11 27.42 41.38
C GLY A 322 11.05 26.22 41.25
N PRO A 323 11.82 25.90 42.31
CA PRO A 323 12.55 24.64 42.36
C PRO A 323 11.55 23.48 42.28
N TYR A 324 11.78 22.54 41.36
CA TYR A 324 10.99 21.32 41.26
C TYR A 324 11.08 20.54 42.58
N GLU A 325 9.99 20.52 43.33
CA GLU A 325 9.87 19.68 44.52
C GLU A 325 9.44 18.29 44.07
N ALA A 326 10.40 17.36 44.02
CA ALA A 326 10.10 15.98 43.66
C ALA A 326 9.08 15.42 44.67
N PRO A 327 7.95 14.86 44.23
CA PRO A 327 7.03 14.21 45.15
C PRO A 327 7.80 13.11 45.90
N ALA A 328 7.57 13.01 47.20
CA ALA A 328 8.20 12.00 48.04
C ALA A 328 8.10 10.63 47.35
N SER A 329 9.25 9.97 47.18
CA SER A 329 9.33 8.66 46.54
C SER A 329 8.38 7.70 47.26
N ARG A 330 7.31 7.31 46.58
CA ARG A 330 6.34 6.34 47.11
C ARG A 330 7.07 5.00 47.23
N GLU A 331 7.37 4.57 48.46
CA GLU A 331 8.12 3.32 48.74
C GLU A 331 7.49 2.06 48.12
N GLU A 332 6.21 2.13 47.75
CA GLU A 332 5.44 1.08 47.07
C GLU A 332 5.98 0.72 45.66
N ALA A 333 6.72 1.60 45.00
CA ALA A 333 7.24 1.37 43.65
C ALA A 333 8.48 0.46 43.60
N ALA A 334 9.13 0.19 44.73
CA ALA A 334 10.37 -0.60 44.75
C ALA A 334 10.16 -2.11 44.56
N GLN A 335 8.92 -2.61 44.69
CA GLN A 335 8.64 -4.05 44.67
C GLN A 335 7.92 -4.55 43.41
N THR A 336 7.45 -3.66 42.52
CA THR A 336 6.76 -4.08 41.31
C THR A 336 7.32 -3.39 40.07
N LEU A 337 7.58 -4.15 39.01
CA LEU A 337 8.02 -3.67 37.69
C LEU A 337 6.90 -2.93 36.93
N LYS A 338 6.05 -2.19 37.65
CA LYS A 338 4.88 -1.49 37.14
C LYS A 338 5.17 0.01 37.13
N VAL A 339 5.03 0.63 35.97
CA VAL A 339 5.17 2.08 35.80
C VAL A 339 3.79 2.69 35.61
N HIS A 340 3.41 3.59 36.50
CA HIS A 340 2.17 4.34 36.41
C HIS A 340 2.43 5.68 35.68
N PHE A 341 1.64 5.94 34.65
CA PHE A 341 1.60 7.22 33.95
C PHE A 341 0.26 7.88 34.24
N THR A 342 0.28 9.15 34.62
CA THR A 342 -0.92 9.97 34.73
C THR A 342 -0.81 11.07 33.67
N GLY A 343 -1.72 11.05 32.70
CA GLY A 343 -1.84 12.13 31.72
C GLY A 343 -2.46 13.38 32.34
N GLU A 344 -2.19 14.55 31.77
CA GLU A 344 -2.81 15.82 32.18
C GLU A 344 -4.34 15.81 32.05
N ASP A 345 -4.90 14.88 31.27
CA ASP A 345 -6.34 14.65 31.15
C ASP A 345 -6.93 13.80 32.29
N GLY A 346 -6.13 13.50 33.33
CA GLY A 346 -6.50 12.69 34.49
C GLY A 346 -6.56 11.19 34.21
N ARG A 347 -6.21 10.76 32.99
CA ARG A 347 -6.17 9.32 32.68
C ARG A 347 -4.91 8.69 33.22
N THR A 348 -5.07 7.53 33.83
CA THR A 348 -3.96 6.72 34.32
C THR A 348 -3.73 5.52 33.41
N PHE A 349 -2.46 5.22 33.13
CA PHE A 349 -2.03 4.00 32.43
C PHE A 349 -0.99 3.29 33.28
N GLU A 350 -1.09 1.97 33.37
CA GLU A 350 -0.13 1.13 34.07
C GLU A 350 0.59 0.24 33.04
N TYR A 351 1.92 0.36 32.98
CA TYR A 351 2.78 -0.50 32.17
C TYR A 351 3.48 -1.50 33.07
N ASP A 352 3.14 -2.77 32.92
CA ASP A 352 3.82 -3.87 33.59
C ASP A 352 5.02 -4.33 32.73
N ILE A 353 6.21 -3.87 33.10
CA ILE A 353 7.47 -4.18 32.40
C ILE A 353 7.75 -5.68 32.44
N SER A 354 7.25 -6.43 33.41
CA SER A 354 7.44 -7.88 33.47
C SER A 354 6.78 -8.62 32.28
N LYS A 355 5.80 -7.99 31.62
CA LYS A 355 5.13 -8.51 30.43
C LYS A 355 5.84 -8.18 29.12
N LEU A 356 6.85 -7.30 29.15
CA LEU A 356 7.70 -7.07 27.99
C LEU A 356 8.57 -8.30 27.81
N ARG A 357 8.19 -9.18 26.89
CA ARG A 357 9.02 -10.33 26.49
C ARG A 357 10.38 -9.76 26.07
N HIS A 358 11.41 -10.08 26.84
CA HIS A 358 12.77 -9.92 26.35
C HIS A 358 12.89 -10.73 25.07
N PRO A 359 13.44 -10.14 23.98
CA PRO A 359 13.81 -10.95 22.83
C PRO A 359 14.74 -12.08 23.34
N PRO A 360 14.60 -13.32 22.84
CA PRO A 360 15.48 -14.40 23.25
C PRO A 360 16.91 -13.92 23.05
N SER A 361 17.69 -13.91 24.14
CA SER A 361 19.11 -13.65 24.07
C SER A 361 19.68 -14.66 23.07
N THR A 362 20.10 -14.17 21.91
CA THR A 362 20.83 -14.98 20.94
C THR A 362 22.01 -15.59 21.69
N PRO A 363 22.15 -16.93 21.70
CA PRO A 363 23.27 -17.56 22.37
C PRO A 363 24.56 -16.96 21.81
N THR A 364 25.30 -16.30 22.69
CA THR A 364 26.64 -15.80 22.42
C THR A 364 27.43 -16.92 21.78
N SER A 365 27.81 -16.74 20.51
CA SER A 365 28.61 -17.73 19.80
C SER A 365 29.86 -18.04 20.63
N PRO A 366 30.22 -19.32 20.80
CA PRO A 366 31.42 -19.67 21.54
C PRO A 366 32.64 -18.99 20.92
N PRO A 367 33.65 -18.61 21.72
CA PRO A 367 34.86 -17.98 21.24
C PRO A 367 35.49 -18.86 20.15
N ARG A 368 35.76 -18.26 18.98
CA ARG A 368 36.49 -18.93 17.90
C ARG A 368 37.85 -19.37 18.44
N SER A 369 38.09 -20.67 18.45
CA SER A 369 39.42 -21.24 18.70
C SER A 369 40.44 -20.67 17.71
N PRO A 370 41.69 -20.44 18.16
CA PRO A 370 42.74 -19.90 17.31
C PRO A 370 43.08 -20.87 16.16
N THR A 371 43.19 -20.25 15.00
CA THR A 371 43.46 -20.76 13.66
C THR A 371 44.57 -21.82 13.60
N ALA A 372 44.22 -23.00 13.09
CA ALA A 372 45.20 -23.98 12.60
C ALA A 372 45.87 -23.49 11.30
N PRO A 373 47.15 -23.80 11.06
CA PRO A 373 47.91 -23.25 9.95
C PRO A 373 47.41 -23.70 8.57
N ALA A 374 47.56 -22.79 7.61
CA ALA A 374 47.10 -22.87 6.24
C ALA A 374 47.55 -24.12 5.49
N ARG A 375 46.60 -24.77 4.81
CA ARG A 375 46.85 -25.77 3.78
C ARG A 375 47.37 -25.07 2.51
N PRO A 376 48.38 -25.63 1.82
CA PRO A 376 48.92 -25.06 0.59
C PRO A 376 47.94 -25.14 -0.57
N ALA A 377 47.96 -24.11 -1.41
CA ALA A 377 47.12 -23.93 -2.58
C ALA A 377 47.33 -25.03 -3.64
N PRO A 378 46.27 -25.48 -4.34
CA PRO A 378 46.40 -26.37 -5.49
C PRO A 378 46.98 -25.62 -6.70
N CYS A 379 47.94 -26.27 -7.35
CA CYS A 379 48.63 -25.83 -8.55
C CYS A 379 47.67 -25.45 -9.69
N ALA A 380 47.99 -24.35 -10.37
CA ALA A 380 47.36 -23.90 -11.60
C ALA A 380 47.61 -24.88 -12.76
N PRO A 381 46.61 -25.19 -13.61
CA PRO A 381 46.82 -25.90 -14.86
C PRO A 381 47.39 -24.96 -15.93
N GLY A 382 48.43 -25.42 -16.62
CA GLY A 382 49.14 -24.71 -17.68
C GLY A 382 48.33 -24.52 -18.98
N PRO A 383 48.81 -23.64 -19.87
CA PRO A 383 48.09 -23.20 -21.06
C PRO A 383 48.07 -24.28 -22.15
N ALA A 384 46.87 -24.70 -22.56
CA ALA A 384 46.65 -25.56 -23.70
C ALA A 384 46.79 -24.77 -25.02
N ARG A 385 47.44 -25.43 -25.97
CA ARG A 385 47.85 -24.96 -27.30
C ARG A 385 46.67 -24.56 -28.19
N MET A 386 46.93 -23.53 -28.99
CA MET A 386 46.19 -23.19 -30.21
C MET A 386 46.07 -24.40 -31.15
N ALA A 387 44.85 -24.72 -31.55
CA ALA A 387 44.56 -25.57 -32.70
C ALA A 387 43.66 -24.80 -33.67
N THR A 388 44.10 -24.81 -34.92
CA THR A 388 43.59 -24.17 -36.12
C THR A 388 42.17 -24.56 -36.51
N SER A 389 41.37 -23.57 -36.92
CA SER A 389 40.07 -23.74 -37.59
C SER A 389 40.21 -24.27 -39.02
N PRO A 390 39.27 -25.09 -39.52
CA PRO A 390 39.03 -25.27 -40.95
C PRO A 390 37.71 -24.59 -41.41
N PRO A 391 37.54 -24.39 -42.73
CA PRO A 391 36.68 -23.36 -43.30
C PRO A 391 35.23 -23.80 -43.57
N CYS A 392 34.39 -22.78 -43.72
CA CYS A 392 32.99 -22.83 -44.12
C CYS A 392 32.75 -23.69 -45.38
N GLY A 393 31.88 -24.68 -45.25
CA GLY A 393 31.24 -25.39 -46.35
C GLY A 393 29.78 -24.98 -46.47
N SER A 394 29.45 -24.36 -47.59
CA SER A 394 28.11 -24.09 -48.10
C SER A 394 27.35 -25.39 -48.39
N SER A 395 26.08 -25.47 -47.99
CA SER A 395 25.12 -26.44 -48.55
C SER A 395 23.69 -25.93 -48.39
N SER A 396 23.17 -25.47 -49.53
CA SER A 396 21.77 -25.47 -49.92
C SER A 396 21.19 -26.90 -49.86
N ALA A 397 19.96 -27.06 -49.37
CA ALA A 397 18.87 -27.77 -50.08
C ALA A 397 17.73 -28.19 -49.13
N SER A 398 16.51 -28.02 -49.65
CA SER A 398 15.34 -28.89 -49.48
C SER A 398 14.49 -28.79 -48.22
N SER A 399 13.41 -28.02 -48.35
CA SER A 399 12.14 -28.19 -47.65
C SER A 399 11.52 -29.57 -47.91
N PRO A 400 10.83 -30.18 -46.93
CA PRO A 400 9.81 -31.19 -47.18
C PRO A 400 8.38 -30.65 -46.95
N PRO A 401 7.37 -31.25 -47.61
CA PRO A 401 6.02 -30.69 -47.74
C PRO A 401 5.07 -31.06 -46.58
N CYS A 402 3.97 -30.31 -46.50
CA CYS A 402 2.78 -30.57 -45.70
C CYS A 402 2.25 -32.01 -45.80
N PRO A 403 1.48 -32.44 -44.79
CA PRO A 403 0.29 -33.23 -45.02
C PRO A 403 -1.00 -32.51 -44.57
N THR A 404 -1.92 -32.44 -45.51
CA THR A 404 -3.34 -32.12 -45.39
C THR A 404 -4.12 -33.19 -44.61
N ARG A 405 -4.98 -32.73 -43.68
CA ARG A 405 -6.37 -33.14 -43.31
C ARG A 405 -6.82 -34.63 -43.36
N PRO A 406 -7.70 -35.03 -42.42
CA PRO A 406 -9.16 -35.06 -42.68
C PRO A 406 -9.96 -34.54 -41.46
N ARG A 407 -11.10 -33.84 -41.47
CA ARG A 407 -12.45 -33.95 -42.09
C ARG A 407 -13.18 -35.29 -41.91
N ALA A 408 -13.94 -35.39 -40.81
CA ALA A 408 -15.20 -36.15 -40.65
C ALA A 408 -16.12 -35.21 -39.82
N SER A 409 -17.37 -34.83 -40.13
CA SER A 409 -18.56 -35.43 -40.75
C SER A 409 -19.34 -36.41 -39.84
N ALA A 410 -20.46 -35.88 -39.30
CA ALA A 410 -21.72 -36.55 -38.88
C ALA A 410 -21.62 -37.53 -37.68
N SER A 411 -22.59 -37.75 -36.79
CA SER A 411 -24.05 -37.57 -36.79
C SER A 411 -24.59 -37.80 -35.36
N SER A 412 -25.69 -37.11 -35.03
CA SER A 412 -26.92 -37.58 -34.35
C SER A 412 -26.85 -38.52 -33.12
N HIS A 413 -27.39 -38.07 -31.99
CA HIS A 413 -28.62 -38.62 -31.38
C HIS A 413 -29.06 -37.78 -30.15
N PRO A 414 -30.34 -37.37 -30.05
CA PRO A 414 -30.90 -36.77 -28.85
C PRO A 414 -31.40 -37.86 -27.89
N VAL A 415 -31.06 -37.74 -26.61
CA VAL A 415 -31.68 -38.54 -25.55
C VAL A 415 -32.89 -37.76 -25.02
N THR A 416 -34.07 -38.20 -25.43
CA THR A 416 -35.35 -37.86 -24.79
C THR A 416 -35.47 -38.61 -23.47
N TRP A 417 -35.61 -37.89 -22.36
CA TRP A 417 -36.22 -38.40 -21.13
C TRP A 417 -37.59 -37.74 -20.97
N THR A 418 -38.65 -38.55 -21.10
CA THR A 418 -40.01 -38.26 -20.68
C THR A 418 -40.35 -39.12 -19.47
N ALA A 419 -40.77 -38.49 -18.37
CA ALA A 419 -41.74 -38.97 -17.36
C ALA A 419 -41.61 -38.07 -16.12
N SER A 420 -42.60 -37.23 -15.83
CA SER A 420 -43.73 -37.55 -14.93
C SER A 420 -43.41 -37.23 -13.47
N GLY A 421 -44.20 -36.33 -12.86
CA GLY A 421 -44.18 -36.19 -11.40
C GLY A 421 -44.59 -34.83 -10.85
N SER A 422 -45.82 -34.42 -11.13
CA SER A 422 -46.55 -33.42 -10.35
C SER A 422 -46.50 -33.73 -8.85
N ARG A 423 -46.08 -32.75 -8.03
CA ARG A 423 -46.57 -32.56 -6.65
C ARG A 423 -46.36 -31.11 -6.20
N SER A 424 -47.42 -30.34 -6.32
CA SER A 424 -47.63 -29.05 -5.68
C SER A 424 -47.78 -29.28 -4.17
N CYS A 425 -46.84 -28.80 -3.37
CA CYS A 425 -47.04 -28.59 -1.94
C CYS A 425 -47.10 -27.08 -1.68
N ARG A 426 -48.33 -26.57 -1.50
CA ARG A 426 -48.57 -25.24 -0.95
C ARG A 426 -48.11 -25.22 0.52
N PRO A 427 -47.33 -24.23 0.97
CA PRO A 427 -47.13 -24.00 2.39
C PRO A 427 -48.37 -23.34 3.02
N PRO A 428 -48.66 -23.60 4.31
CA PRO A 428 -49.80 -23.01 5.02
C PRO A 428 -49.57 -21.51 5.33
N PRO A 429 -50.65 -20.73 5.48
CA PRO A 429 -50.56 -19.31 5.80
C PRO A 429 -50.10 -19.08 7.26
N ARG A 430 -49.16 -18.14 7.44
CA ARG A 430 -48.73 -17.66 8.76
C ARG A 430 -49.84 -16.82 9.43
N PRO A 431 -50.02 -16.91 10.76
CA PRO A 431 -51.00 -16.11 11.48
C PRO A 431 -50.56 -14.66 11.64
N ALA A 432 -51.55 -13.76 11.52
CA ALA A 432 -51.43 -12.33 11.72
C ALA A 432 -51.16 -12.00 13.20
N TYR A 433 -50.06 -11.31 13.46
CA TYR A 433 -49.82 -10.65 14.75
C TYR A 433 -50.42 -9.25 14.73
N ALA A 434 -51.37 -9.03 15.63
CA ALA A 434 -51.83 -7.70 16.03
C ALA A 434 -50.85 -7.09 17.05
N PRO A 435 -50.75 -5.75 17.10
CA PRO A 435 -50.46 -5.07 18.35
C PRO A 435 -51.56 -4.07 18.67
N ARG A 436 -52.27 -4.31 19.78
CA ARG A 436 -52.78 -3.24 20.64
C ARG A 436 -51.79 -3.11 21.78
N TRP A 437 -51.39 -1.89 22.12
CA TRP A 437 -51.77 -1.21 23.37
C TRP A 437 -51.16 0.19 23.41
N CYS A 438 -52.03 1.14 23.77
CA CYS A 438 -51.75 2.54 24.01
C CYS A 438 -51.01 2.75 25.33
N SER A 439 -50.19 3.79 25.39
CA SER A 439 -50.04 4.60 26.60
C SER A 439 -49.49 6.01 26.27
N SER A 440 -50.39 6.98 26.45
CA SER A 440 -50.20 8.28 27.11
C SER A 440 -49.01 9.21 26.73
N THR A 441 -49.39 10.33 26.11
CA THR A 441 -48.90 11.74 26.20
C THR A 441 -48.29 12.19 27.55
N PRO A 442 -47.49 13.30 27.65
CA PRO A 442 -47.75 14.57 26.95
C PRO A 442 -46.56 15.41 26.45
N SER A 443 -47.01 16.45 25.72
CA SER A 443 -46.34 17.57 25.08
C SER A 443 -45.26 18.31 25.88
N CYS A 444 -44.26 18.83 25.19
CA CYS A 444 -43.95 20.27 25.20
C CYS A 444 -43.03 20.64 24.03
N GLY A 445 -43.23 21.85 23.49
CA GLY A 445 -42.83 22.25 22.16
C GLY A 445 -41.33 22.51 21.95
N ARG A 446 -40.94 22.52 20.67
CA ARG A 446 -40.13 23.62 20.10
C ARG A 446 -40.18 23.58 18.58
N SER A 447 -40.76 24.63 18.05
CA SER A 447 -40.85 25.00 16.64
C SER A 447 -39.47 25.24 16.04
N ARG A 448 -39.21 24.71 14.84
CA ARG A 448 -38.22 25.25 13.89
C ARG A 448 -38.73 25.12 12.45
N PRO A 449 -38.38 26.09 11.56
CA PRO A 449 -39.14 26.38 10.36
C PRO A 449 -38.79 25.50 9.16
N ALA A 450 -39.78 25.37 8.29
CA ALA A 450 -39.76 24.63 7.04
C ALA A 450 -38.77 25.21 6.01
N THR A 451 -37.96 24.32 5.43
CA THR A 451 -37.13 24.63 4.26
C THR A 451 -37.95 24.44 2.99
N TYR A 452 -37.97 25.49 2.18
CA TYR A 452 -38.64 25.59 0.89
C TYR A 452 -38.09 24.56 -0.11
N CYS A 453 -38.96 23.72 -0.67
CA CYS A 453 -38.62 22.78 -1.74
C CYS A 453 -39.15 23.34 -3.07
N ARG A 454 -38.27 23.90 -3.91
CA ARG A 454 -38.62 24.42 -5.24
C ARG A 454 -38.53 23.28 -6.26
N ARG A 455 -39.69 22.73 -6.66
CA ARG A 455 -39.83 21.91 -7.87
C ARG A 455 -39.94 22.83 -9.08
N THR A 456 -39.05 22.68 -10.04
CA THR A 456 -39.23 23.15 -11.42
C THR A 456 -39.89 22.04 -12.22
N CYS A 457 -41.13 22.27 -12.67
CA CYS A 457 -41.74 21.53 -13.78
C CYS A 457 -41.14 22.07 -15.08
N VAL A 458 -40.71 21.18 -15.96
CA VAL A 458 -40.50 21.46 -17.38
C VAL A 458 -41.61 20.73 -18.13
N SER A 459 -42.39 21.48 -18.90
CA SER A 459 -43.33 20.96 -19.89
C SER A 459 -43.23 21.86 -21.10
N THR A 460 -42.48 21.42 -22.10
CA THR A 460 -42.90 21.27 -23.51
C THR A 460 -41.78 20.59 -24.27
#